data_AF-A0A852ZCC8-F1
#
_entry.id   AF-A0A852ZCC8-F1
#
_cell.length_a   1.000
_cell.length_b   1.000
_cell.length_c   1.000
_cell.angle_alpha   90.00
_cell.angle_beta   90.00
_cell.angle_gamma   90.00
#
_symmetry.space_group_name_H-M   'P 1'
#
loop_
_entity.id
_entity.type
_entity.pdbx_description
1 polymer ?
#
loop_
_entity_poly.entity_id
_entity_poly.type
_entity_poly.pdbx_seq_one_letter_code
_entity_poly.pdbx_strand_id
1 'polypeptide(L)'
;MTTVVETPQILSDAEITQFWEQGYLLVRGAISREEAAHYRDHILDLIPRNLALPDHWHSAAGRIKPMRTAKDHTFDTPELLPLWANEKLYHVAAQLLESTRLRVMDGSLGITLRNDSDRDRALSQTLHIDASVPTDVDQFLFSLAEVQIGGCFYFTDVLPDGGGIHVVPGGHRIVEEEARATPQGRHLHQNWKRITHLESVEVTGEAGDFALLHHLMPHGASHNRRSTPRVAQFLRWVREDQPHGAGRAPAPGRYGARQLEAAGPLGRKLLGAEPW
;
A
#
# COMPACT_ATOMS: atom_id res chain seq x y z
N MET A 1 0.17 -22.73 -20.87
CA MET A 1 0.49 -23.51 -19.65
C MET A 1 0.71 -22.49 -18.55
N THR A 2 -0.32 -22.25 -17.73
CA THR A 2 -0.19 -21.43 -16.52
C THR A 2 0.77 -22.18 -15.59
N THR A 3 1.93 -21.60 -15.35
CA THR A 3 2.87 -22.10 -14.35
C THR A 3 2.15 -22.05 -13.01
N VAL A 4 1.75 -23.21 -12.48
CA VAL A 4 1.13 -23.26 -11.16
C VAL A 4 2.19 -22.78 -10.17
N VAL A 5 1.92 -21.65 -9.52
CA VAL A 5 2.79 -21.13 -8.48
C VAL A 5 2.64 -22.04 -7.27
N GLU A 6 3.70 -22.75 -6.90
CA GLU A 6 3.73 -23.53 -5.66
C GLU A 6 3.84 -22.56 -4.47
N THR A 7 2.68 -22.12 -3.97
CA THR A 7 2.52 -21.29 -2.77
C THR A 7 1.33 -21.79 -1.96
N PRO A 8 1.36 -21.73 -0.62
CA PRO A 8 0.18 -21.94 0.21
C PRO A 8 -1.03 -21.15 -0.30
N GLN A 9 -2.18 -21.83 -0.37
CA GLN A 9 -3.44 -21.20 -0.76
C GLN A 9 -3.98 -20.40 0.43
N ILE A 10 -3.83 -19.07 0.39
CA ILE A 10 -4.38 -18.18 1.41
C ILE A 10 -5.73 -17.62 0.98
N LEU A 11 -5.81 -17.09 -0.25
CA LEU A 11 -7.05 -16.62 -0.85
C LEU A 11 -7.84 -17.78 -1.44
N SER A 12 -9.16 -17.75 -1.27
CA SER A 12 -10.10 -18.56 -2.04
C SER A 12 -10.22 -18.07 -3.50
N ASP A 13 -10.71 -18.92 -4.40
CA ASP A 13 -10.97 -18.53 -5.79
C ASP A 13 -11.97 -17.37 -5.90
N ALA A 14 -12.91 -17.29 -4.95
CA ALA A 14 -13.87 -16.19 -4.86
C ALA A 14 -13.18 -14.87 -4.48
N GLU A 15 -12.22 -14.88 -3.55
CA GLU A 15 -11.45 -13.69 -3.17
C GLU A 15 -10.50 -13.24 -4.29
N ILE A 16 -9.89 -14.19 -5.01
CA ILE A 16 -9.08 -13.89 -6.20
C ILE A 16 -9.96 -13.24 -7.28
N THR A 17 -11.14 -13.81 -7.56
CA THR A 17 -12.11 -13.25 -8.51
C THR A 17 -12.53 -11.86 -8.09
N GLN A 18 -12.89 -11.68 -6.81
CA GLN A 18 -13.25 -10.37 -6.26
C GLN A 18 -12.13 -9.36 -6.45
N PHE A 19 -10.88 -9.71 -6.16
CA PHE A 19 -9.76 -8.79 -6.33
C PHE A 19 -9.62 -8.32 -7.78
N TRP A 20 -9.76 -9.22 -8.76
CA TRP A 20 -9.66 -8.85 -10.16
C TRP A 20 -10.89 -8.09 -10.70
N GLU A 21 -12.07 -8.34 -10.15
CA GLU A 21 -13.28 -7.61 -10.53
C GLU A 21 -13.37 -6.24 -9.87
N GLN A 22 -13.05 -6.15 -8.59
CA GLN A 22 -13.24 -4.97 -7.75
C GLN A 22 -11.97 -4.17 -7.55
N GLY A 23 -10.79 -4.75 -7.76
CA GLY A 23 -9.48 -4.11 -7.66
C GLY A 23 -8.98 -3.89 -6.24
N TYR A 24 -9.68 -4.43 -5.24
CA TYR A 24 -9.27 -4.39 -3.84
C TYR A 24 -9.84 -5.59 -3.07
N LEU A 25 -9.17 -5.92 -1.97
CA LEU A 25 -9.55 -6.96 -1.02
C LEU A 25 -9.14 -6.55 0.39
N LEU A 26 -9.95 -6.88 1.38
CA LEU A 26 -9.54 -6.76 2.78
C LEU A 26 -9.04 -8.12 3.28
N VAL A 27 -7.73 -8.26 3.41
CA VAL A 27 -7.10 -9.46 3.95
C VAL A 27 -7.25 -9.44 5.46
N ARG A 28 -8.18 -10.26 5.97
CA ARG A 28 -8.50 -10.32 7.40
C ARG A 28 -7.39 -10.94 8.23
N GLY A 29 -7.05 -10.35 9.37
CA GLY A 29 -6.05 -10.87 10.29
C GLY A 29 -4.72 -11.20 9.60
N ALA A 30 -4.16 -10.23 8.88
CA ALA A 30 -2.81 -10.31 8.33
C ALA A 30 -1.76 -10.43 9.45
N ILE A 31 -2.05 -9.82 10.59
CA ILE A 31 -1.37 -9.98 11.88
C ILE A 31 -2.41 -10.09 13.00
N SER A 32 -1.99 -10.54 14.18
CA SER A 32 -2.85 -10.54 15.37
C SER A 32 -3.18 -9.13 15.87
N ARG A 33 -4.20 -9.00 16.71
CA ARG A 33 -4.56 -7.72 17.36
C ARG A 33 -3.45 -7.25 18.31
N GLU A 34 -2.77 -8.18 18.97
CA GLU A 34 -1.63 -7.89 19.85
C GLU A 34 -0.44 -7.34 19.06
N GLU A 35 -0.10 -7.96 17.93
CA GLU A 35 0.92 -7.43 17.02
C GLU A 35 0.51 -6.06 16.46
N ALA A 36 -0.76 -5.91 16.05
CA ALA A 36 -1.27 -4.63 15.56
C ALA A 36 -1.12 -3.53 16.61
N ALA A 37 -1.44 -3.81 17.88
CA ALA A 37 -1.24 -2.87 18.98
C ALA A 37 0.25 -2.55 19.22
N HIS A 38 1.13 -3.56 19.14
CA HIS A 38 2.57 -3.35 19.25
C HIS A 38 3.12 -2.39 18.19
N TYR A 39 2.78 -2.61 16.91
CA TYR A 39 3.22 -1.75 15.82
C TYR A 39 2.55 -0.37 15.85
N ARG A 40 1.27 -0.29 16.25
CA ARG A 40 0.59 0.97 16.50
C ARG A 40 1.40 1.83 17.48
N ASP A 41 1.75 1.27 18.63
CA ASP A 41 2.42 2.00 19.70
C ASP A 41 3.84 2.40 19.25
N HIS A 42 4.56 1.50 18.57
CA HIS A 42 5.86 1.83 17.98
C HIS A 42 5.80 3.00 16.99
N ILE A 43 4.77 3.05 16.13
CA ILE A 43 4.59 4.15 15.17
C ILE A 43 4.18 5.45 15.87
N LEU A 44 3.31 5.37 16.88
CA LEU A 44 2.88 6.54 17.66
C LEU A 44 4.02 7.11 18.51
N ASP A 45 4.94 6.28 18.98
CA ASP A 45 6.15 6.71 19.72
C ASP A 45 7.12 7.54 18.85
N LEU A 46 6.97 7.52 17.52
CA LEU A 46 7.69 8.44 16.64
C LEU A 46 7.23 9.89 16.82
N ILE A 47 6.00 10.13 17.28
CA ILE A 47 5.47 11.48 17.51
C ILE A 47 6.14 12.06 18.76
N PRO A 48 6.88 13.18 18.65
CA PRO A 48 7.48 13.83 19.81
C PRO A 48 6.41 14.23 20.83
N ARG A 49 6.67 13.98 22.12
CA ARG A 49 5.71 14.29 23.20
C ARG A 49 5.36 15.78 23.31
N ASN A 50 6.23 16.67 22.85
CA ASN A 50 5.99 18.10 22.78
C ASN A 50 5.25 18.53 21.49
N LEU A 51 4.89 17.58 20.63
CA LEU A 51 4.21 17.78 19.34
C LEU A 51 4.97 18.67 18.35
N ALA A 52 6.27 18.91 18.58
CA ALA A 52 7.14 19.59 17.63
C ALA A 52 7.54 18.60 16.52
N LEU A 53 6.63 18.38 15.56
CA LEU A 53 6.88 17.51 14.42
C LEU A 53 8.06 18.06 13.59
N PRO A 54 8.97 17.20 13.10
CA PRO A 54 10.04 17.65 12.21
C PRO A 54 9.49 18.33 10.95
N ASP A 55 10.12 19.40 10.49
CA ASP A 55 9.65 20.18 9.31
C ASP A 55 9.52 19.36 8.02
N HIS A 56 10.25 18.25 7.91
CA HIS A 56 10.20 17.36 6.77
C HIS A 56 9.05 16.34 6.85
N TRP A 57 8.30 16.29 7.94
CA TRP A 57 7.07 15.50 8.03
C TRP A 57 5.94 16.26 7.37
N HIS A 58 5.08 15.54 6.64
CA HIS A 58 3.87 16.16 6.10
C HIS A 58 2.73 16.08 7.11
N SER A 59 2.16 17.25 7.44
CA SER A 59 1.00 17.38 8.33
C SER A 59 -0.07 18.25 7.68
N ALA A 60 -1.21 17.66 7.27
CA ALA A 60 -2.33 18.41 6.70
C ALA A 60 -3.64 17.64 6.83
N ALA A 61 -4.75 18.37 6.99
CA ALA A 61 -6.11 17.82 7.05
C ALA A 61 -6.28 16.68 8.08
N GLY A 62 -5.59 16.76 9.23
CA GLY A 62 -5.60 15.73 10.27
C GLY A 62 -4.70 14.53 10.01
N ARG A 63 -3.96 14.50 8.89
CA ARG A 63 -3.01 13.44 8.56
C ARG A 63 -1.60 13.88 8.93
N ILE A 64 -0.88 13.01 9.61
CA ILE A 64 0.55 13.09 9.87
C ILE A 64 1.21 11.95 9.10
N LYS A 65 2.19 12.29 8.27
CA LYS A 65 3.02 11.34 7.53
C LYS A 65 4.46 11.48 8.02
N PRO A 66 4.91 10.59 8.92
CA PRO A 66 6.31 10.49 9.30
C PRO A 66 7.18 10.26 8.07
N MET A 67 8.34 10.90 8.07
CA MET A 67 9.36 10.79 7.01
C MET A 67 10.74 10.70 7.66
N ARG A 68 11.68 9.97 7.05
CA ARG A 68 13.07 9.89 7.55
C ARG A 68 13.89 11.09 7.12
N THR A 69 13.64 11.57 5.91
CA THR A 69 14.18 12.81 5.35
C THR A 69 13.12 13.44 4.45
N ALA A 70 13.34 14.65 3.95
CA ALA A 70 12.43 15.32 3.02
C ALA A 70 12.16 14.54 1.71
N LYS A 71 12.96 13.52 1.38
CA LYS A 71 12.82 12.71 0.17
C LYS A 71 12.73 11.20 0.45
N ASP A 72 12.70 10.81 1.72
CA ASP A 72 12.67 9.40 2.13
C ASP A 72 11.47 9.16 3.05
N HIS A 73 10.46 8.50 2.51
CA HIS A 73 9.22 8.17 3.20
C HIS A 73 9.24 6.74 3.74
N THR A 74 10.31 5.97 3.48
CA THR A 74 10.37 4.54 3.74
C THR A 74 10.88 4.26 5.14
N PHE A 75 10.12 3.51 5.93
CA PHE A 75 10.54 3.02 7.24
C PHE A 75 10.90 1.54 7.15
N ASP A 76 12.16 1.27 6.85
CA ASP A 76 12.79 -0.04 6.77
C ASP A 76 13.62 -0.37 8.03
N THR A 77 13.17 0.08 9.21
CA THR A 77 13.86 -0.17 10.47
C THR A 77 13.75 -1.65 10.89
N PRO A 78 14.72 -2.21 11.65
CA PRO A 78 14.64 -3.58 12.13
C PRO A 78 13.32 -3.91 12.82
N GLU A 79 12.73 -2.96 13.53
CA GLU A 79 11.46 -3.13 14.24
C GLU A 79 10.28 -3.29 13.27
N LEU A 80 10.31 -2.66 12.10
CA LEU A 80 9.19 -2.69 11.14
C LEU A 80 9.40 -3.70 10.00
N LEU A 81 10.62 -4.15 9.74
CA LEU A 81 10.91 -5.12 8.67
C LEU A 81 10.20 -6.48 8.79
N PRO A 82 9.83 -7.00 9.98
CA PRO A 82 9.00 -8.19 10.05
C PRO A 82 7.65 -8.04 9.33
N LEU A 83 7.07 -6.84 9.28
CA LEU A 83 5.84 -6.58 8.51
C LEU A 83 6.05 -6.70 7.00
N TRP A 84 7.23 -6.33 6.51
CA TRP A 84 7.60 -6.44 5.10
C TRP A 84 7.78 -7.90 4.67
N ALA A 85 8.15 -8.76 5.63
CA ALA A 85 8.34 -10.19 5.47
C ALA A 85 7.12 -11.01 5.93
N ASN A 86 5.94 -10.39 6.08
CA ASN A 86 4.73 -11.10 6.51
C ASN A 86 4.38 -12.24 5.53
N GLU A 87 4.48 -13.48 6.00
CA GLU A 87 4.31 -14.68 5.14
C GLU A 87 2.91 -14.76 4.52
N LYS A 88 1.87 -14.41 5.29
CA LYS A 88 0.49 -14.44 4.79
C LYS A 88 0.31 -13.47 3.62
N LEU A 89 0.77 -12.23 3.76
CA LEU A 89 0.70 -11.23 2.69
C LEU A 89 1.61 -11.55 1.51
N TYR A 90 2.78 -12.16 1.76
CA TYR A 90 3.63 -12.69 0.69
C TYR A 90 2.88 -13.74 -0.14
N HIS A 91 2.23 -14.72 0.49
CA HIS A 91 1.49 -15.75 -0.22
C HIS A 91 0.26 -15.20 -0.95
N VAL A 92 -0.47 -14.26 -0.34
CA VAL A 92 -1.53 -13.50 -1.02
C VAL A 92 -0.98 -12.81 -2.28
N ALA A 93 0.17 -12.15 -2.17
CA ALA A 93 0.80 -11.49 -3.30
C ALA A 93 1.27 -12.47 -4.37
N ALA A 94 1.81 -13.61 -3.97
CA ALA A 94 2.28 -14.63 -4.89
C ALA A 94 1.13 -15.29 -5.67
N GLN A 95 -0.02 -15.51 -5.03
CA GLN A 95 -1.25 -15.98 -5.68
C GLN A 95 -1.76 -14.97 -6.72
N LEU A 96 -1.85 -13.68 -6.35
CA LEU A 96 -2.38 -12.65 -7.25
C LEU A 96 -1.42 -12.29 -8.39
N LEU A 97 -0.11 -12.25 -8.15
CA LEU A 97 0.89 -11.88 -9.17
C LEU A 97 1.39 -13.08 -10.00
N GLU A 98 0.87 -14.28 -9.73
CA GLU A 98 1.30 -15.55 -10.31
C GLU A 98 2.83 -15.69 -10.33
N SER A 99 3.47 -15.40 -9.19
CA SER A 99 4.91 -15.53 -9.01
C SER A 99 5.30 -15.64 -7.54
N THR A 100 6.17 -16.59 -7.20
CA THR A 100 6.86 -16.60 -5.91
C THR A 100 8.02 -15.60 -5.85
N ARG A 101 8.51 -15.13 -7.01
CA ARG A 101 9.65 -14.22 -7.14
C ARG A 101 9.17 -12.77 -7.11
N LEU A 102 9.07 -12.22 -5.91
CA LEU A 102 8.54 -10.88 -5.67
C LEU A 102 9.60 -9.91 -5.12
N ARG A 103 9.25 -8.62 -5.06
CA ARG A 103 9.93 -7.61 -4.26
C ARG A 103 8.92 -6.85 -3.43
N VAL A 104 9.30 -6.45 -2.22
CA VAL A 104 8.49 -5.63 -1.33
C VAL A 104 9.10 -4.23 -1.18
N MET A 105 8.27 -3.20 -1.11
CA MET A 105 8.69 -1.79 -1.02
C MET A 105 7.64 -0.89 -0.37
N ASP A 106 7.84 0.43 -0.49
CA ASP A 106 7.08 1.54 0.13
C ASP A 106 7.47 1.78 1.58
N GLY A 107 6.90 1.04 2.51
CA GLY A 107 7.18 1.16 3.94
C GLY A 107 6.76 2.48 4.57
N SER A 108 6.00 3.31 3.88
CA SER A 108 5.59 4.59 4.43
C SER A 108 4.56 4.43 5.54
N LEU A 109 4.56 5.39 6.47
CA LEU A 109 3.68 5.40 7.63
C LEU A 109 2.61 6.47 7.45
N GLY A 110 1.44 6.25 8.05
CA GLY A 110 0.35 7.21 8.06
C GLY A 110 -0.40 7.19 9.39
N ILE A 111 -0.60 8.37 9.96
CA ILE A 111 -1.43 8.58 11.15
C ILE A 111 -2.53 9.57 10.78
N THR A 112 -3.79 9.18 10.87
CA THR A 112 -4.93 10.06 10.60
C THR A 112 -5.68 10.32 11.90
N LEU A 113 -5.49 11.53 12.45
CA LEU A 113 -6.17 12.03 13.64
C LEU A 113 -7.59 12.51 13.29
N ARG A 114 -8.43 12.64 14.32
CA ARG A 114 -9.73 13.29 14.20
C ARG A 114 -9.58 14.66 13.55
N ASN A 115 -10.36 14.89 12.51
CA ASN A 115 -10.50 16.18 11.86
C ASN A 115 -11.99 16.42 11.63
N ASP A 116 -12.52 17.52 12.18
CA ASP A 116 -13.93 17.89 12.08
C ASP A 116 -14.18 19.03 11.07
N SER A 117 -13.13 19.52 10.39
CA SER A 117 -13.23 20.48 9.29
C SER A 117 -13.77 19.84 8.01
N ASP A 118 -14.33 20.63 7.09
CA ASP A 118 -14.82 20.15 5.78
C ASP A 118 -15.83 18.99 5.90
N ARG A 119 -16.85 19.12 6.77
CA ARG A 119 -17.80 18.03 7.09
C ARG A 119 -18.63 17.55 5.89
N ASP A 120 -18.77 18.39 4.87
CA ASP A 120 -19.43 18.07 3.60
C ASP A 120 -18.55 17.20 2.69
N ARG A 121 -17.28 17.00 3.04
CA ARG A 121 -16.32 16.20 2.27
C ARG A 121 -15.92 14.94 3.04
N ALA A 122 -16.13 13.78 2.41
CA ALA A 122 -15.61 12.52 2.93
C ALA A 122 -14.08 12.44 2.78
N LEU A 123 -13.56 12.88 1.64
CA LEU A 123 -12.14 12.75 1.30
C LEU A 123 -11.30 13.95 1.73
N SER A 124 -10.14 13.66 2.32
CA SER A 124 -9.07 14.63 2.62
C SER A 124 -8.03 14.74 1.50
N GLN A 125 -8.17 13.94 0.44
CA GLN A 125 -7.37 13.96 -0.77
C GLN A 125 -8.27 13.71 -1.98
N THR A 126 -7.92 14.28 -3.13
CA THR A 126 -8.56 13.86 -4.39
C THR A 126 -8.25 12.40 -4.68
N LEU A 127 -9.17 11.70 -5.33
CA LEU A 127 -8.91 10.35 -5.83
C LEU A 127 -7.72 10.40 -6.80
N HIS A 128 -6.80 9.48 -6.61
CA HIS A 128 -5.58 9.35 -7.39
C HIS A 128 -5.17 7.90 -7.51
N ILE A 129 -4.21 7.64 -8.41
CA ILE A 129 -3.45 6.38 -8.42
C ILE A 129 -2.00 6.66 -8.04
N ASP A 130 -1.36 5.66 -7.45
CA ASP A 130 0.08 5.64 -7.21
C ASP A 130 0.76 4.77 -8.27
N ALA A 131 0.74 5.27 -9.51
CA ALA A 131 1.32 4.57 -10.65
C ALA A 131 2.81 4.32 -10.41
N SER A 132 3.20 3.05 -10.47
CA SER A 132 4.60 2.61 -10.35
C SER A 132 5.31 2.56 -11.70
N VAL A 133 4.84 3.39 -12.64
CA VAL A 133 5.34 3.51 -14.00
C VAL A 133 6.13 4.83 -14.13
N PRO A 134 7.36 4.84 -14.68
CA PRO A 134 8.21 6.03 -14.85
C PRO A 134 7.53 7.15 -15.63
N THR A 135 7.60 8.42 -15.19
CA THR A 135 6.81 9.55 -15.74
C THR A 135 6.91 9.80 -17.25
N ASP A 136 7.93 9.28 -17.91
CA ASP A 136 8.22 9.39 -19.35
C ASP A 136 7.56 8.31 -20.21
N VAL A 137 6.82 7.36 -19.63
CA VAL A 137 6.10 6.32 -20.37
C VAL A 137 4.64 6.72 -20.63
N ASP A 138 4.23 6.83 -21.90
CA ASP A 138 2.89 7.33 -22.28
C ASP A 138 1.73 6.36 -21.99
N GLN A 139 2.01 5.05 -21.86
CA GLN A 139 1.00 3.99 -21.75
C GLN A 139 1.31 2.99 -20.63
N PHE A 140 0.26 2.44 -20.03
CA PHE A 140 0.38 1.21 -19.25
C PHE A 140 0.51 0.01 -20.20
N LEU A 141 1.20 -1.03 -19.76
CA LEU A 141 1.32 -2.30 -20.49
C LEU A 141 0.10 -3.21 -20.29
N PHE A 142 -0.62 -3.06 -19.17
CA PHE A 142 -1.79 -3.86 -18.79
C PHE A 142 -1.52 -5.38 -18.83
N SER A 143 -0.29 -5.75 -18.52
CA SER A 143 0.12 -7.14 -18.38
C SER A 143 0.22 -7.49 -16.91
N LEU A 144 0.03 -8.77 -16.57
CA LEU A 144 0.22 -9.24 -15.20
C LEU A 144 1.62 -8.90 -14.65
N ALA A 145 2.64 -8.88 -15.53
CA ALA A 145 4.01 -8.52 -15.16
C ALA A 145 4.14 -7.06 -14.68
N GLU A 146 3.32 -6.14 -15.21
CA GLU A 146 3.30 -4.74 -14.81
C GLU A 146 2.60 -4.52 -13.47
N VAL A 147 1.65 -5.40 -13.13
CA VAL A 147 0.81 -5.26 -11.94
C VAL A 147 1.67 -5.18 -10.69
N GLN A 148 1.45 -4.10 -9.97
CA GLN A 148 1.79 -4.02 -8.57
C GLN A 148 0.52 -4.18 -7.75
N ILE A 149 0.63 -4.87 -6.63
CA ILE A 149 -0.39 -4.86 -5.60
C ILE A 149 0.19 -4.21 -4.35
N GLY A 150 -0.62 -3.53 -3.58
CA GLY A 150 -0.17 -2.92 -2.36
C GLY A 150 -1.29 -2.22 -1.65
N GLY A 151 -1.01 -1.70 -0.47
CA GLY A 151 -2.06 -1.22 0.39
C GLY A 151 -1.54 -0.91 1.76
N CYS A 152 -2.37 -1.05 2.78
CA CYS A 152 -1.94 -0.74 4.14
C CYS A 152 -2.48 -1.68 5.20
N PHE A 153 -1.66 -1.90 6.22
CA PHE A 153 -2.10 -2.43 7.50
C PHE A 153 -3.01 -1.43 8.20
N TYR A 154 -4.03 -1.96 8.87
CA TYR A 154 -4.75 -1.24 9.91
C TYR A 154 -4.24 -1.69 11.28
N PHE A 155 -3.54 -0.79 11.99
CA PHE A 155 -3.06 -1.06 13.35
C PHE A 155 -4.06 -0.65 14.44
N THR A 156 -5.21 -0.13 14.01
CA THR A 156 -6.35 0.30 14.81
C THR A 156 -7.61 -0.06 14.05
N ASP A 157 -8.72 -0.28 14.76
CA ASP A 157 -10.01 -0.47 14.10
C ASP A 157 -10.37 0.76 13.26
N VAL A 158 -10.72 0.53 11.99
CA VAL A 158 -11.19 1.56 11.05
C VAL A 158 -12.68 1.35 10.88
N LEU A 159 -13.45 2.02 11.74
CA LEU A 159 -14.91 2.11 11.65
C LEU A 159 -15.32 3.07 10.53
N PRO A 160 -16.61 3.09 10.11
CA PRO A 160 -17.11 4.10 9.19
C PRO A 160 -16.78 5.52 9.69
N ASP A 161 -16.36 6.39 8.77
CA ASP A 161 -15.79 7.72 9.02
C ASP A 161 -14.50 7.68 9.86
N GLY A 162 -13.77 6.57 9.83
CA GLY A 162 -12.57 6.32 10.63
C GLY A 162 -11.27 6.79 9.96
N GLY A 163 -11.34 7.43 8.79
CA GLY A 163 -10.16 7.86 8.04
C GLY A 163 -9.53 6.74 7.21
N GLY A 164 -10.31 5.72 6.87
CA GLY A 164 -9.89 4.61 6.02
C GLY A 164 -9.43 5.05 4.64
N ILE A 165 -8.81 4.13 3.90
CA ILE A 165 -8.60 4.37 2.47
C ILE A 165 -9.95 4.24 1.76
N HIS A 166 -10.28 5.22 0.93
CA HIS A 166 -11.40 5.11 0.00
C HIS A 166 -10.91 4.51 -1.31
N VAL A 167 -11.73 3.65 -1.90
CA VAL A 167 -11.46 2.99 -3.19
C VAL A 167 -12.68 3.12 -4.09
N VAL A 168 -12.47 3.02 -5.40
CA VAL A 168 -13.55 2.93 -6.39
C VAL A 168 -13.72 1.45 -6.77
N PRO A 169 -14.78 0.74 -6.35
CA PRO A 169 -14.98 -0.64 -6.74
C PRO A 169 -14.99 -0.81 -8.27
N GLY A 170 -14.11 -1.67 -8.79
CA GLY A 170 -13.88 -1.85 -10.23
C GLY A 170 -13.12 -0.70 -10.92
N GLY A 171 -12.65 0.29 -10.16
CA GLY A 171 -12.04 1.51 -10.67
C GLY A 171 -10.76 1.28 -11.46
N HIS A 172 -9.99 0.24 -11.15
CA HIS A 172 -8.80 -0.13 -11.94
C HIS A 172 -9.16 -0.50 -13.39
N ARG A 173 -10.34 -1.08 -13.63
CA ARG A 173 -10.83 -1.40 -14.97
C ARG A 173 -11.31 -0.16 -15.71
N ILE A 174 -11.94 0.79 -15.00
CA ILE A 174 -12.31 2.10 -15.56
C ILE A 174 -11.04 2.86 -15.99
N VAL A 175 -10.02 2.89 -15.13
CA VAL A 175 -8.72 3.49 -15.45
C VAL A 175 -8.09 2.83 -16.67
N GLU A 176 -8.10 1.50 -16.74
CA GLU A 176 -7.59 0.77 -17.91
C GLU A 176 -8.36 1.12 -19.19
N GLU A 177 -9.70 1.11 -19.16
CA GLU A 177 -10.53 1.45 -20.31
C GLU A 177 -10.26 2.88 -20.81
N GLU A 178 -10.29 3.86 -19.90
CA GLU A 178 -10.01 5.27 -20.22
C GLU A 178 -8.58 5.46 -20.74
N ALA A 179 -7.59 4.81 -20.14
CA ALA A 179 -6.20 4.92 -20.58
C ALA A 179 -5.98 4.24 -21.94
N ARG A 180 -6.66 3.13 -22.25
CA ARG A 180 -6.59 2.49 -23.58
C ARG A 180 -7.23 3.35 -24.67
N ALA A 181 -8.21 4.18 -24.33
CA ALA A 181 -8.94 5.00 -25.29
C ALA A 181 -8.10 6.16 -25.87
N THR A 182 -6.87 6.41 -25.38
CA THR A 182 -6.01 7.47 -25.89
C THR A 182 -4.52 7.08 -25.88
N PRO A 183 -3.72 7.49 -26.89
CA PRO A 183 -2.31 7.13 -26.97
C PRO A 183 -1.45 7.55 -25.76
N GLN A 184 -1.87 8.59 -25.04
CA GLN A 184 -1.22 9.12 -23.84
C GLN A 184 -2.08 8.90 -22.59
N GLY A 185 -2.77 7.75 -22.52
CA GLY A 185 -3.73 7.41 -21.47
C GLY A 185 -3.21 7.55 -20.06
N ARG A 186 -1.89 7.40 -19.86
CA ARG A 186 -1.28 7.56 -18.55
C ARG A 186 -1.24 8.99 -18.03
N HIS A 187 -1.45 9.96 -18.91
CA HIS A 187 -1.37 11.39 -18.60
C HIS A 187 -2.74 12.03 -18.34
N LEU A 188 -3.83 11.28 -18.51
CA LEU A 188 -5.18 11.70 -18.16
C LEU A 188 -5.28 12.16 -16.69
N HIS A 189 -6.26 13.01 -16.38
CA HIS A 189 -6.56 13.45 -15.00
C HIS A 189 -5.33 13.96 -14.22
N GLN A 190 -4.45 14.70 -14.90
CA GLN A 190 -3.17 15.18 -14.35
C GLN A 190 -2.27 14.02 -13.90
N ASN A 191 -1.92 13.12 -14.82
CA ASN A 191 -1.20 11.88 -14.50
C ASN A 191 -1.91 11.03 -13.44
N TRP A 192 -3.25 10.99 -13.52
CA TRP A 192 -4.13 10.29 -12.59
C TRP A 192 -3.98 10.74 -11.13
N LYS A 193 -3.54 11.99 -10.90
CA LYS A 193 -3.48 12.60 -9.56
C LYS A 193 -4.73 13.39 -9.19
N ARG A 194 -5.65 13.60 -10.14
CA ARG A 194 -6.87 14.40 -9.93
C ARG A 194 -8.08 13.78 -10.61
N ILE A 195 -8.53 12.64 -10.10
CA ILE A 195 -9.73 11.95 -10.58
C ILE A 195 -10.94 12.54 -9.84
N THR A 196 -11.88 13.14 -10.58
CA THR A 196 -13.00 13.90 -9.99
C THR A 196 -14.39 13.39 -10.38
N HIS A 197 -14.46 12.44 -11.31
CA HIS A 197 -15.70 11.93 -11.88
C HIS A 197 -16.14 10.57 -11.32
N LEU A 198 -15.37 9.99 -10.39
CA LEU A 198 -15.65 8.69 -9.78
C LEU A 198 -16.09 8.81 -8.33
N GLU A 199 -16.99 7.93 -7.92
CA GLU A 199 -17.45 7.80 -6.55
C GLU A 199 -16.70 6.66 -5.84
N SER A 200 -16.41 6.85 -4.56
CA SER A 200 -15.59 5.92 -3.78
C SER A 200 -16.28 5.50 -2.50
N VAL A 201 -15.89 4.34 -1.99
CA VAL A 201 -16.36 3.77 -0.72
C VAL A 201 -15.20 3.62 0.26
N GLU A 202 -15.47 3.81 1.55
CA GLU A 202 -14.47 3.63 2.59
C GLU A 202 -14.20 2.14 2.86
N VAL A 203 -12.94 1.75 2.85
CA VAL A 203 -12.54 0.41 3.29
C VAL A 203 -12.40 0.43 4.82
N THR A 204 -13.41 -0.08 5.50
CA THR A 204 -13.39 -0.30 6.95
C THR A 204 -12.76 -1.65 7.28
N GLY A 205 -12.25 -1.82 8.51
CA GLY A 205 -11.57 -3.05 8.91
C GLY A 205 -11.17 -3.05 10.38
N GLU A 206 -10.69 -4.18 10.87
CA GLU A 206 -10.22 -4.32 12.24
C GLU A 206 -8.71 -4.14 12.36
N ALA A 207 -8.23 -3.85 13.56
CA ALA A 207 -6.82 -3.91 13.87
C ALA A 207 -6.25 -5.30 13.54
N GLY A 208 -5.22 -5.32 12.69
CA GLY A 208 -4.58 -6.54 12.17
C GLY A 208 -4.97 -6.89 10.73
N ASP A 209 -6.00 -6.24 10.17
CA ASP A 209 -6.35 -6.40 8.76
C ASP A 209 -5.38 -5.65 7.83
N PHE A 210 -5.32 -6.07 6.56
CA PHE A 210 -4.61 -5.37 5.50
C PHE A 210 -5.55 -5.04 4.34
N ALA A 211 -5.74 -3.75 4.05
CA ALA A 211 -6.49 -3.29 2.89
C ALA A 211 -5.58 -3.34 1.66
N LEU A 212 -5.77 -4.32 0.79
CA LEU A 212 -4.97 -4.60 -0.41
C LEU A 212 -5.64 -4.02 -1.66
N LEU A 213 -4.87 -3.34 -2.51
CA LEU A 213 -5.35 -2.64 -3.70
C LEU A 213 -4.49 -3.01 -4.92
N HIS A 214 -5.13 -3.01 -6.09
CA HIS A 214 -4.47 -3.02 -7.38
C HIS A 214 -3.81 -1.65 -7.67
N HIS A 215 -2.66 -1.60 -8.35
CA HIS A 215 -1.93 -0.33 -8.58
C HIS A 215 -2.70 0.74 -9.38
N LEU A 216 -3.64 0.33 -10.24
CA LEU A 216 -4.53 1.23 -10.96
C LEU A 216 -5.78 1.62 -10.17
N MET A 217 -5.94 1.19 -8.91
CA MET A 217 -7.11 1.52 -8.09
C MET A 217 -7.15 3.03 -7.79
N PRO A 218 -8.17 3.77 -8.27
CA PRO A 218 -8.42 5.13 -7.80
C PRO A 218 -8.73 5.10 -6.32
N HIS A 219 -7.93 5.79 -5.53
CA HIS A 219 -8.05 5.81 -4.08
C HIS A 219 -7.75 7.19 -3.49
N GLY A 220 -8.17 7.40 -2.25
CA GLY A 220 -7.91 8.63 -1.52
C GLY A 220 -8.07 8.44 -0.01
N ALA A 221 -7.35 9.21 0.79
CA ALA A 221 -7.55 9.19 2.24
C ALA A 221 -8.83 9.96 2.62
N SER A 222 -9.67 9.40 3.48
CA SER A 222 -10.78 10.13 4.09
C SER A 222 -10.36 10.95 5.30
N HIS A 223 -11.22 11.90 5.67
CA HIS A 223 -11.18 12.50 6.99
C HIS A 223 -11.55 11.46 8.04
N ASN A 224 -10.80 11.42 9.14
CA ASN A 224 -11.20 10.66 10.33
C ASN A 224 -12.12 11.53 11.20
N ARG A 225 -13.35 11.09 11.44
CA ARG A 225 -14.36 11.74 12.30
C ARG A 225 -14.48 11.06 13.66
N ARG A 226 -13.73 9.97 13.89
CA ARG A 226 -13.68 9.23 15.15
C ARG A 226 -12.64 9.81 16.09
N SER A 227 -12.76 9.51 17.37
CA SER A 227 -11.80 9.92 18.40
C SER A 227 -10.51 9.10 18.38
N THR A 228 -10.54 7.89 17.83
CA THR A 228 -9.38 7.00 17.72
C THR A 228 -8.62 7.33 16.43
N PRO A 229 -7.29 7.53 16.47
CA PRO A 229 -6.52 7.74 15.26
C PRO A 229 -6.47 6.47 14.43
N ARG A 230 -6.48 6.60 13.10
CA ARG A 230 -6.04 5.51 12.23
C ARG A 230 -4.53 5.50 12.17
N VAL A 231 -3.92 4.36 12.46
CA VAL A 231 -2.47 4.15 12.26
C VAL A 231 -2.26 3.06 11.22
N ALA A 232 -1.39 3.32 10.25
CA ALA A 232 -1.17 2.44 9.10
C ALA A 232 0.29 2.46 8.62
N GLN A 233 0.73 1.33 8.08
CA GLN A 233 1.94 1.22 7.26
C GLN A 233 1.54 0.71 5.89
N PHE A 234 2.15 1.29 4.85
CA PHE A 234 1.92 0.94 3.47
C PHE A 234 3.01 0.01 2.96
N LEU A 235 2.61 -1.06 2.28
CA LEU A 235 3.51 -1.99 1.61
C LEU A 235 3.01 -2.29 0.21
N ARG A 236 3.95 -2.57 -0.69
CA ARG A 236 3.69 -2.91 -2.09
C ARG A 236 4.53 -4.10 -2.49
N TRP A 237 3.96 -4.98 -3.31
CA TRP A 237 4.62 -6.11 -3.92
C TRP A 237 4.55 -6.01 -5.45
N VAL A 238 5.69 -6.29 -6.06
CA VAL A 238 5.84 -6.45 -7.51
C VAL A 238 6.53 -7.76 -7.82
N ARG A 239 6.39 -8.26 -9.04
CA ARG A 239 7.23 -9.34 -9.52
C ARG A 239 8.67 -8.86 -9.68
N GLU A 240 9.63 -9.76 -9.52
CA GLU A 240 11.04 -9.45 -9.75
C GLU A 240 11.31 -9.02 -11.21
N ASP A 241 10.54 -9.55 -12.16
CA ASP A 241 10.59 -9.24 -13.59
C ASP A 241 9.70 -8.04 -14.00
N GLN A 242 9.27 -7.20 -13.04
CA GLN A 242 8.41 -6.06 -13.32
C GLN A 242 9.09 -5.12 -14.36
N PRO A 243 8.40 -4.78 -15.46
CA PRO A 243 9.01 -4.22 -16.67
C PRO A 243 9.55 -2.80 -16.51
N HIS A 244 9.13 -2.07 -15.47
CA HIS A 244 9.50 -0.70 -15.19
C HIS A 244 10.60 -0.54 -14.14
N GLY A 245 11.18 -1.66 -13.71
CA GLY A 245 12.35 -1.69 -12.84
C GLY A 245 12.05 -1.64 -11.34
N ALA A 246 10.78 -1.62 -10.94
CA ALA A 246 10.39 -1.70 -9.53
C ALA A 246 10.85 -3.03 -8.88
N GLY A 247 10.98 -4.10 -9.67
CA GLY A 247 11.49 -5.40 -9.22
C GLY A 247 13.02 -5.51 -9.11
N ARG A 248 13.78 -4.47 -9.48
CA ARG A 248 15.25 -4.50 -9.46
C ARG A 248 15.76 -4.59 -8.02
N ALA A 249 16.81 -5.39 -7.83
CA ALA A 249 17.52 -5.43 -6.57
C ALA A 249 18.13 -4.05 -6.26
N PRO A 250 18.15 -3.63 -4.98
CA PRO A 250 18.80 -2.39 -4.59
C PRO A 250 20.32 -2.49 -4.75
N ALA A 251 21.00 -1.35 -4.63
CA ALA A 251 22.46 -1.33 -4.60
C ALA A 251 23.00 -2.21 -3.44
N PRO A 252 24.13 -2.91 -3.63
CA PRO A 252 24.78 -3.66 -2.56
C PRO A 252 25.00 -2.81 -1.31
N GLY A 253 24.74 -3.38 -0.14
CA GLY A 253 24.87 -2.67 1.13
C GLY A 253 23.74 -1.69 1.46
N ARG A 254 22.63 -1.68 0.69
CA ARG A 254 21.44 -0.88 1.01
C ARG A 254 20.90 -1.15 2.42
N TYR A 255 20.94 -2.41 2.86
CA TYR A 255 20.46 -2.83 4.18
C TYR A 255 21.63 -3.29 5.06
N GLY A 256 21.63 -2.84 6.32
CA GLY A 256 22.62 -3.25 7.31
C GLY A 256 22.32 -4.61 7.95
N ALA A 257 23.29 -5.15 8.70
CA ALA A 257 23.19 -6.48 9.31
C ALA A 257 21.93 -6.67 10.19
N ARG A 258 21.62 -5.69 11.05
CA ARG A 258 20.41 -5.75 11.92
C ARG A 258 19.11 -5.75 11.13
N GLN A 259 19.05 -5.01 10.02
CA GLN A 259 17.88 -5.00 9.15
C GLN A 259 17.68 -6.36 8.49
N LEU A 260 18.77 -6.93 7.96
CA LEU A 260 18.74 -8.24 7.29
C LEU A 260 18.43 -9.38 8.27
N GLU A 261 18.92 -9.29 9.51
CA GLU A 261 18.57 -10.23 10.58
C GLU A 261 17.07 -10.16 10.92
N ALA A 262 16.55 -8.94 11.14
CA ALA A 262 15.14 -8.75 11.49
C ALA A 262 14.18 -9.12 10.35
N ALA A 263 14.57 -8.91 9.09
CA ALA A 263 13.78 -9.29 7.93
C ALA A 263 13.66 -10.82 7.77
N GLY A 264 14.61 -11.58 8.32
CA GLY A 264 14.65 -13.04 8.21
C GLY A 264 14.85 -13.55 6.76
N PRO A 265 14.80 -14.88 6.55
CA PRO A 265 15.10 -15.48 5.24
C PRO A 265 14.19 -14.99 4.10
N LEU A 266 12.87 -14.96 4.33
CA LEU A 266 11.92 -14.47 3.34
C LEU A 266 12.13 -12.98 3.05
N GLY A 267 12.29 -12.16 4.10
CA GLY A 267 12.50 -10.73 3.95
C GLY A 267 13.77 -10.40 3.17
N ARG A 268 14.88 -11.12 3.36
CA ARG A 268 16.11 -10.90 2.58
C ARG A 268 15.92 -11.09 1.07
N LYS A 269 15.08 -12.07 0.66
CA LYS A 269 14.68 -12.25 -0.74
C LYS A 269 13.74 -11.15 -1.22
N LEU A 270 12.73 -10.81 -0.42
CA LEU A 270 11.75 -9.77 -0.78
C LEU A 270 12.39 -8.38 -0.90
N LEU A 271 13.39 -8.07 -0.06
CA LEU A 271 14.18 -6.85 -0.11
C LEU A 271 15.20 -6.84 -1.27
N GLY A 272 15.39 -7.96 -1.96
CA GLY A 272 16.40 -8.12 -3.01
C GLY A 272 17.84 -8.11 -2.49
N ALA A 273 18.04 -8.38 -1.20
CA ALA A 273 19.37 -8.53 -0.60
C ALA A 273 19.96 -9.92 -0.89
N GLU A 274 19.11 -10.91 -1.12
CA GLU A 274 19.46 -12.27 -1.56
C GLU A 274 18.64 -12.64 -2.81
N PRO A 275 19.18 -13.48 -3.71
CA PRO A 275 18.43 -13.98 -4.86
C PRO A 275 17.30 -14.94 -4.45
N TRP A 276 16.32 -15.12 -5.34
CA TRP A 276 15.21 -16.08 -5.17
C TRP A 276 15.66 -17.53 -5.24
#